data_AF-A0A8J5K3W8-F1
#
_entry.id   AF-A0A8J5K3W8-F1
#
_cell.length_a   1.000
_cell.length_b   1.000
_cell.length_c   1.000
_cell.angle_alpha   90.00
_cell.angle_beta   90.00
_cell.angle_gamma   90.00
#
_symmetry.space_group_name_H-M   'P 1'
#
loop_
_entity.id
_entity.type
_entity.pdbx_description
1 polymer ?
#
loop_
_entity_poly.entity_id
_entity_poly.type
_entity_poly.pdbx_seq_one_letter_code
_entity_poly.pdbx_strand_id
1 'polypeptide(L)'
;NFECEWFCHRIHPNIESLLRDSENHLQSDLVSNPLNSLSDVFYLVYSATTNTTITMEYEDKGGCFGDGPGKINITGCQLDLNTLQLRATNTTYRITGTIKKDTRRAESYLDCEIVPGSPPVIDIK
;
A
#
# COMPACT_ATOMS: atom_id res chain seq x y z
N ASN A 1 24.03 2.06 13.78
CA ASN A 1 22.65 2.58 13.88
C ASN A 1 21.71 1.49 13.37
N PHE A 2 20.46 1.40 13.85
CA PHE A 2 19.47 0.50 13.22
C PHE A 2 18.68 1.29 12.19
N GLU A 3 18.42 0.69 11.04
CA GLU A 3 17.54 1.24 10.01
C GLU A 3 16.31 0.35 9.87
N CYS A 4 15.14 0.95 9.95
CA CYS A 4 13.86 0.27 9.85
C CYS A 4 13.17 0.73 8.56
N GLU A 5 12.77 -0.22 7.72
CA GLU A 5 12.06 0.01 6.46
C GLU A 5 10.77 -0.81 6.43
N TRP A 6 9.74 -0.26 5.80
CA TRP A 6 8.44 -0.91 5.66
C TRP A 6 8.09 -1.04 4.19
N PHE A 7 7.59 -2.20 3.80
CA PHE A 7 7.14 -2.48 2.44
C PHE A 7 5.70 -2.98 2.46
N CYS A 8 4.97 -2.72 1.38
CA CYS A 8 3.55 -3.02 1.34
C CYS A 8 3.10 -3.37 -0.07
N HIS A 9 2.36 -4.47 -0.21
CA HIS A 9 1.70 -4.85 -1.47
C HIS A 9 0.44 -5.67 -1.20
N ARG A 10 -0.47 -5.77 -2.19
CA ARG A 10 -1.58 -6.71 -2.11
C ARG A 10 -1.13 -8.12 -2.50
N ILE A 11 -1.70 -9.09 -1.81
CA ILE A 11 -1.60 -10.49 -2.16
C ILE A 11 -2.72 -10.78 -3.17
N HIS A 12 -2.35 -10.88 -4.45
CA HIS A 12 -3.27 -11.23 -5.55
C HIS A 12 -2.49 -12.04 -6.60
N PRO A 13 -3.12 -13.00 -7.30
CA PRO A 13 -2.42 -13.85 -8.27
C PRO A 13 -1.72 -13.08 -9.41
N ASN A 14 -2.21 -11.89 -9.75
CA ASN A 14 -1.67 -11.06 -10.84
C ASN A 14 -0.79 -9.90 -10.36
N ILE A 15 -0.50 -9.79 -9.06
CA ILE A 15 0.31 -8.70 -8.53
C ILE A 15 1.74 -9.20 -8.36
N GLU A 16 2.70 -8.46 -8.92
CA GLU A 16 4.12 -8.75 -8.74
C GLU A 16 4.47 -8.70 -7.25
N SER A 17 5.13 -9.74 -6.74
CA SER A 17 5.75 -9.69 -5.42
C SER A 17 6.84 -8.62 -5.41
N LEU A 18 7.11 -8.04 -4.24
CA LEU A 18 8.26 -7.15 -4.08
C LEU A 18 9.54 -7.81 -4.62
N LEU A 19 10.31 -7.05 -5.39
CA LEU A 19 11.57 -7.50 -5.95
C LEU A 19 12.54 -7.91 -4.82
N ARG A 20 13.29 -8.97 -5.07
CA ARG A 20 14.31 -9.48 -4.16
C ARG A 20 15.68 -9.50 -4.83
N ASP A 21 16.71 -9.22 -4.05
CA ASP A 21 18.10 -9.30 -4.49
C ASP A 21 18.60 -10.76 -4.53
N SER A 22 19.85 -10.96 -4.94
CA SER A 22 20.50 -12.27 -5.00
C SER A 22 20.65 -12.96 -3.64
N GLU A 23 20.54 -12.21 -2.54
CA GLU A 23 20.58 -12.72 -1.16
C GLU A 23 19.16 -12.94 -0.62
N ASN A 24 18.14 -12.86 -1.49
CA ASN A 24 16.73 -13.01 -1.17
C ASN A 24 16.20 -11.93 -0.21
N HIS A 25 16.81 -10.75 -0.15
CA HIS A 25 16.29 -9.63 0.62
C HIS A 25 15.39 -8.72 -0.22
N LEU A 26 14.43 -8.05 0.41
CA LEU A 26 13.59 -7.07 -0.26
C LEU A 26 14.39 -5.87 -0.77
N GLN A 27 14.17 -5.53 -2.05
CA GLN A 27 14.71 -4.34 -2.71
C GLN A 27 13.64 -3.76 -3.63
N SER A 28 13.09 -2.59 -3.28
CA SER A 28 12.17 -1.86 -4.16
C SER A 28 12.42 -0.36 -4.06
N ASP A 29 12.67 0.26 -5.21
CA ASP A 29 12.81 1.71 -5.36
C ASP A 29 11.44 2.39 -5.54
N LEU A 30 10.37 1.60 -5.71
CA LEU A 30 9.02 2.11 -5.81
C LEU A 30 8.57 2.57 -4.43
N VAL A 31 8.28 3.87 -4.31
CA VAL A 31 7.72 4.44 -3.09
C VAL A 31 6.20 4.38 -3.18
N SER A 32 5.56 3.68 -2.24
CA SER A 32 4.11 3.65 -2.10
C SER A 32 3.68 4.75 -1.14
N ASN A 33 2.89 5.72 -1.63
CA ASN A 33 2.40 6.85 -0.83
C ASN A 33 0.92 6.69 -0.48
N PRO A 34 0.48 7.12 0.72
CA PRO A 34 -0.92 7.00 1.12
C PRO A 34 -1.86 7.82 0.24
N LEU A 35 -3.07 7.30 0.01
CA LEU A 35 -4.15 8.04 -0.64
C LEU A 35 -4.74 9.05 0.36
N ASN A 36 -4.68 10.33 0.04
CA ASN A 36 -5.15 11.41 0.91
C ASN A 36 -6.40 12.11 0.36
N SER A 37 -6.72 11.90 -0.92
CA SER A 37 -7.76 12.61 -1.63
C SER A 37 -8.35 11.78 -2.77
N LEU A 38 -9.54 12.16 -3.25
CA LEU A 38 -10.14 11.53 -4.42
C LEU A 38 -9.31 11.71 -5.70
N SER A 39 -8.51 12.78 -5.80
CA SER A 39 -7.60 12.99 -6.93
C SER A 39 -6.44 12.00 -7.00
N ASP A 40 -6.14 11.30 -5.91
CA ASP A 40 -5.13 10.23 -5.91
C ASP A 40 -5.68 8.94 -6.55
N VAL A 41 -7.01 8.87 -6.72
CA VAL A 41 -7.72 7.71 -7.25
C VAL A 41 -8.34 8.00 -8.61
N PHE A 42 -8.84 9.21 -8.80
CA PHE A 42 -9.63 9.59 -9.96
C PHE A 42 -9.08 10.82 -10.66
N TYR A 43 -9.28 10.87 -11.97
CA TYR A 43 -9.04 12.04 -12.80
C TYR A 43 -10.28 12.39 -13.61
N LEU A 44 -10.37 13.66 -14.01
CA LEU A 44 -11.50 14.20 -14.75
C LEU A 44 -11.16 14.30 -16.24
N VAL A 45 -12.02 13.75 -17.08
CA VAL A 45 -11.92 13.84 -18.55
C VAL A 45 -13.15 14.55 -19.09
N TYR A 46 -12.93 15.53 -19.97
CA TYR A 46 -14.03 16.20 -20.67
C TYR A 46 -14.47 15.38 -21.89
N SER A 47 -15.76 15.06 -21.96
CA SER A 47 -16.39 14.38 -23.09
C SER A 47 -17.11 15.39 -23.98
N ALA A 48 -16.61 15.57 -25.19
CA ALA A 48 -17.25 16.42 -26.20
C ALA A 48 -18.58 15.83 -26.70
N THR A 49 -18.75 14.51 -26.63
CA THR A 49 -19.97 13.81 -27.10
C THR A 49 -21.16 14.06 -26.18
N THR A 50 -20.91 14.16 -24.87
CA THR A 50 -21.94 14.33 -23.83
C THR A 50 -21.90 15.71 -23.16
N ASN A 51 -21.02 16.60 -23.62
CA ASN A 51 -20.79 17.96 -23.09
C ASN A 51 -20.65 17.98 -21.55
N THR A 52 -19.98 16.98 -21.00
CA THR A 52 -19.90 16.71 -19.54
C THR A 52 -18.54 16.20 -19.15
N THR A 53 -18.20 16.38 -17.86
CA THR A 53 -16.98 15.84 -17.26
C THR A 53 -17.26 14.45 -16.70
N ILE A 54 -16.44 13.48 -17.10
CA ILE A 54 -16.50 12.10 -16.65
C ILE A 54 -15.38 11.91 -15.63
N THR A 55 -15.70 11.24 -14.53
CA THR A 55 -14.70 10.81 -13.54
C THR A 55 -14.20 9.44 -13.96
N MET A 56 -12.90 9.30 -14.15
CA MET A 56 -12.24 8.04 -14.49
C MET A 56 -11.23 7.67 -13.42
N GLU A 57 -11.05 6.38 -13.20
CA GLU A 57 -10.14 5.87 -12.19
C GLU A 57 -8.74 5.66 -12.79
N TYR A 58 -7.70 6.05 -12.04
CA TYR A 58 -6.33 5.68 -12.39
C TYR A 58 -6.16 4.17 -12.35
N GLU A 59 -5.33 3.64 -13.24
CA GLU A 59 -4.99 2.22 -13.27
C GLU A 59 -4.50 1.76 -11.90
N ASP A 60 -5.07 0.65 -11.44
CA ASP A 60 -4.69 0.05 -10.18
C ASP A 60 -3.52 -0.93 -10.35
N LYS A 61 -2.33 -0.55 -9.88
CA LYS A 61 -1.08 -1.30 -10.09
C LYS A 61 -0.78 -2.34 -9.03
N GLY A 62 -1.73 -2.65 -8.13
CA GLY A 62 -1.55 -3.74 -7.16
C GLY A 62 -0.85 -3.36 -5.85
N GLY A 63 -0.44 -2.11 -5.71
CA GLY A 63 0.15 -1.59 -4.46
C GLY A 63 -0.84 -1.46 -3.32
N CYS A 64 -0.32 -1.11 -2.13
CA CYS A 64 -1.17 -0.77 -0.98
C CYS A 64 -2.12 0.40 -1.26
N PHE A 65 -1.60 1.36 -2.01
CA PHE A 65 -2.25 2.62 -2.34
C PHE A 65 -2.57 2.76 -3.83
N GLY A 66 -2.38 1.71 -4.64
CA GLY A 66 -2.68 1.74 -6.08
C GLY A 66 -1.50 2.06 -7.00
N ASP A 67 -0.40 2.60 -6.48
CA ASP A 67 0.80 2.93 -7.29
C ASP A 67 1.72 1.75 -7.61
N GLY A 68 1.46 0.59 -7.02
CA GLY A 68 2.25 -0.64 -7.18
C GLY A 68 2.93 -1.09 -5.88
N PRO A 69 3.39 -2.35 -5.82
CA PRO A 69 4.18 -2.89 -4.70
C PRO A 69 5.40 -2.02 -4.40
N GLY A 70 5.59 -1.60 -3.15
CA GLY A 70 6.67 -0.65 -2.87
C GLY A 70 7.00 -0.46 -1.40
N LYS A 71 8.05 0.32 -1.18
CA LYS A 71 8.50 0.79 0.13
C LYS A 71 7.57 1.91 0.59
N ILE A 72 7.09 1.83 1.82
CA ILE A 72 6.38 2.92 2.47
C ILE A 72 7.41 3.97 2.91
N ASN A 73 7.13 5.25 2.63
CA ASN A 73 8.01 6.37 2.97
C ASN A 73 7.96 6.72 4.47
N ILE A 74 8.38 5.79 5.34
CA ILE A 74 8.44 5.97 6.79
C ILE A 74 9.83 5.61 7.28
N THR A 75 10.49 6.58 7.93
CA THR A 75 11.79 6.43 8.57
C THR A 75 11.57 6.19 10.07
N GLY A 76 11.39 4.93 10.46
CA GLY A 76 11.18 4.59 11.87
C GLY A 76 10.82 3.13 12.09
N CYS A 77 10.95 2.68 13.33
CA CYS A 77 10.60 1.31 13.72
C CYS A 77 9.12 1.17 14.15
N GLN A 78 8.29 2.16 13.84
CA GLN A 78 6.84 2.15 14.01
C GLN A 78 6.18 2.52 12.67
N LEU A 79 5.11 1.81 12.34
CA LEU A 79 4.26 2.05 11.18
C LEU A 79 2.83 2.20 11.66
N ASP A 80 2.26 3.39 11.49
CA ASP A 80 0.84 3.65 11.70
C ASP A 80 0.18 3.74 10.32
N LEU A 81 -0.70 2.79 10.02
CA LEU A 81 -1.38 2.68 8.73
C LEU A 81 -2.89 2.91 8.92
N ASN A 82 -3.42 3.95 8.27
CA ASN A 82 -4.85 4.18 8.22
C ASN A 82 -5.48 3.38 7.06
N THR A 83 -6.38 2.46 7.38
CA THR A 83 -7.03 1.60 6.38
C THR A 83 -7.93 2.38 5.42
N LEU A 84 -8.38 3.59 5.78
CA LEU A 84 -9.12 4.48 4.87
C LEU A 84 -8.26 5.03 3.73
N GLN A 85 -6.94 4.98 3.86
CA GLN A 85 -6.00 5.42 2.83
C GLN A 85 -5.62 4.29 1.87
N LEU A 86 -6.06 3.05 2.13
CA LEU A 86 -5.80 1.91 1.26
C LEU A 86 -6.74 1.92 0.04
N ARG A 87 -6.21 1.50 -1.11
CA ARG A 87 -6.95 1.57 -2.38
C ARG A 87 -8.15 0.63 -2.42
N ALA A 88 -8.04 -0.55 -1.82
CA ALA A 88 -9.00 -1.62 -1.98
C ALA A 88 -9.42 -2.20 -0.64
N THR A 89 -10.69 -2.59 -0.58
CA THR A 89 -11.25 -3.40 0.51
C THR A 89 -11.45 -4.83 0.01
N ASN A 90 -11.82 -5.73 0.91
CA ASN A 90 -11.99 -7.16 0.64
C ASN A 90 -10.73 -7.80 0.01
N THR A 91 -9.56 -7.41 0.52
CA THR A 91 -8.26 -7.85 0.00
C THR A 91 -7.25 -7.97 1.12
N THR A 92 -6.25 -8.83 0.92
CA THR A 92 -5.17 -9.04 1.87
C THR A 92 -3.94 -8.25 1.44
N TYR A 93 -3.44 -7.41 2.35
CA TYR A 93 -2.18 -6.70 2.20
C TYR A 93 -1.09 -7.42 2.98
N ARG A 94 0.08 -7.59 2.37
CA ARG A 94 1.30 -8.01 3.07
C ARG A 94 2.12 -6.80 3.41
N ILE A 95 2.30 -6.57 4.70
CA ILE A 95 3.18 -5.55 5.25
C ILE A 95 4.46 -6.26 5.67
N THR A 96 5.61 -5.86 5.10
CA THR A 96 6.91 -6.42 5.49
C THR A 96 7.74 -5.35 6.19
N GLY A 97 8.16 -5.64 7.42
CA GLY A 97 9.12 -4.85 8.17
C GLY A 97 10.53 -5.42 8.02
N THR A 98 11.48 -4.55 7.72
CA THR A 98 12.89 -4.90 7.54
C THR A 98 13.73 -4.07 8.49
N ILE A 99 14.54 -4.73 9.31
CA ILE A 99 15.49 -4.10 10.22
C ILE A 99 16.90 -4.41 9.73
N LYS A 100 17.71 -3.37 9.51
CA LYS A 100 19.12 -3.45 9.11
C LYS A 100 20.03 -2.94 10.21
N LYS A 101 21.18 -3.58 10.38
CA LYS A 101 22.30 -3.09 11.19
C LYS A 101 23.61 -3.58 10.60
N ASP A 102 24.40 -2.64 10.09
CA ASP A 102 25.66 -2.90 9.40
C ASP A 102 25.40 -3.85 8.21
N THR A 103 25.95 -5.07 8.21
CA THR A 103 25.70 -6.10 7.20
C THR A 103 24.55 -7.04 7.54
N ARG A 104 23.95 -6.92 8.74
CA ARG A 104 22.88 -7.81 9.20
C ARG A 104 21.52 -7.25 8.84
N ARG A 105 20.62 -8.14 8.45
CA ARG A 105 19.23 -7.83 8.11
C ARG A 105 18.30 -8.86 8.72
N ALA A 106 17.13 -8.42 9.15
CA ALA A 106 16.05 -9.28 9.58
C ALA A 106 14.75 -8.78 8.94
N GLU A 107 13.93 -9.71 8.46
CA GLU A 107 12.63 -9.42 7.84
C GLU A 107 11.53 -10.11 8.64
N SER A 108 10.38 -9.45 8.76
CA SER A 108 9.16 -10.03 9.30
C SER A 108 7.98 -9.50 8.51
N TYR A 109 6.94 -10.32 8.34
CA TYR A 109 5.76 -9.95 7.56
C TYR A 109 4.49 -10.16 8.38
N LEU A 110 3.51 -9.30 8.09
CA LEU A 110 2.15 -9.35 8.61
C LEU A 110 1.20 -9.32 7.42
N ASP A 111 0.32 -10.31 7.35
CA ASP A 111 -0.77 -10.35 6.38
C ASP A 111 -2.03 -9.81 7.03
N CYS A 112 -2.53 -8.69 6.50
CA CYS A 112 -3.71 -7.98 6.97
C CYS A 112 -4.83 -8.12 5.95
N GLU A 113 -5.89 -8.84 6.30
CA GLU A 113 -7.12 -8.86 5.51
C GLU A 113 -7.97 -7.63 5.85
N ILE A 114 -8.26 -6.82 4.83
CA ILE A 114 -9.15 -5.67 4.96
C ILE A 114 -10.53 -6.11 4.52
N VAL A 115 -11.45 -6.25 5.46
CA VAL A 115 -12.84 -6.63 5.18
C VAL A 115 -13.74 -5.39 5.08
N PRO A 116 -14.73 -5.38 4.19
CA PRO A 116 -15.72 -4.31 4.13
C PRO A 116 -16.62 -4.35 5.38
N GLY A 117 -16.74 -3.23 6.08
CA GLY A 117 -17.61 -3.12 7.24
C GLY A 117 -17.50 -1.77 7.94
N SER A 118 -18.56 -1.38 8.66
CA SER A 118 -18.48 -0.24 9.58
C SER A 118 -17.56 -0.58 10.75
N PRO A 119 -16.75 0.37 11.25
CA PRO A 119 -15.94 0.16 12.43
C PRO A 119 -16.81 -0.39 13.58
N PRO A 120 -16.30 -1.32 14.40
CA PRO A 120 -17.07 -1.81 15.54
C PRO A 120 -17.43 -0.64 16.45
N VAL A 121 -18.72 -0.35 16.57
CA VAL A 121 -19.23 0.66 17.49
C VAL A 121 -19.35 0.01 18.86
N ILE A 122 -18.49 0.41 19.79
CA ILE A 122 -18.68 0.07 21.21
C ILE A 122 -19.77 1.00 21.74
N ASP A 123 -20.97 0.44 21.95
CA ASP A 123 -22.02 1.10 22.73
C ASP A 123 -21.75 0.82 24.21
N ILE A 124 -21.31 1.83 24.96
CA ILE A 124 -21.20 1.75 26.42
C ILE A 124 -22.56 2.15 26.98
N LYS A 125 -23.30 1.15 27.50
CA LYS A 125 -24.52 1.37 28.28
C LYS A 125 -24.22 1.47 29.76
#